data_AF-A0A7C5U9D9-F1
#
_entry.id   AF-A0A7C5U9D9-F1
#
_cell.length_a   1.000
_cell.length_b   1.000
_cell.length_c   1.000
_cell.angle_alpha   90.00
_cell.angle_beta   90.00
_cell.angle_gamma   90.00
#
_symmetry.space_group_name_H-M   'P 1'
#
loop_
_entity.id
_entity.type
_entity.pdbx_description
1 polymer ?
#
loop_
_entity_poly.entity_id
_entity_poly.type
_entity_poly.pdbx_seq_one_letter_code
_entity_poly.pdbx_strand_id
1 'polypeptide(L)'
;MKYCAFDVDGVLLDVSERFRIAKELVESGRERDFWRVFFSEELLLLDKPRITSVELINSRVGRYGLIIITGRPANLYRITLEQIIQNFKLRPTKIFMRRVNDYRPSTIVKLELIEKTLNEGYELVEYHDDDLEVLKTIKRLYPGITLYFHQGDSYYIL
;
A
#
# COMPACT_ATOMS: atom_id res chain seq x y z
N MET A 1 17.05 -14.08 -0.58
CA MET A 1 16.05 -13.73 -1.60
C MET A 1 15.73 -12.27 -1.40
N LYS A 2 15.72 -11.46 -2.45
CA LYS A 2 15.41 -10.02 -2.36
C LYS A 2 13.91 -9.78 -2.53
N TYR A 3 13.40 -8.73 -1.91
CA TYR A 3 11.98 -8.41 -1.89
C TYR A 3 11.69 -7.00 -2.40
N CYS A 4 10.57 -6.85 -3.10
CA CYS A 4 9.98 -5.56 -3.44
C CYS A 4 8.68 -5.41 -2.62
N ALA A 5 8.50 -4.27 -1.96
CA ALA A 5 7.28 -3.98 -1.21
C ALA A 5 6.45 -2.88 -1.87
N PHE A 6 5.14 -3.07 -1.88
CA PHE A 6 4.18 -2.15 -2.49
C PHE A 6 3.10 -1.77 -1.48
N ASP A 7 2.74 -0.47 -1.43
CA ASP A 7 1.46 -0.06 -0.89
C ASP A 7 0.30 -0.48 -1.79
N VAL A 8 -0.91 -0.50 -1.25
CA VAL A 8 -2.12 -0.88 -1.96
C VAL A 8 -2.84 0.34 -2.52
N ASP A 9 -3.25 1.26 -1.66
CA ASP A 9 -4.10 2.38 -2.03
C ASP A 9 -3.25 3.43 -2.75
N GLY A 10 -3.63 3.84 -3.97
CA GLY A 10 -2.86 4.81 -4.75
C GLY A 10 -1.67 4.21 -5.53
N VAL A 11 -1.20 3.01 -5.16
CA VAL A 11 -0.10 2.29 -5.82
C VAL A 11 -0.61 1.08 -6.61
N LEU A 12 -0.94 -0.03 -5.94
CA LEU A 12 -1.47 -1.20 -6.66
C LEU A 12 -2.86 -0.92 -7.21
N LEU A 13 -3.69 -0.25 -6.42
CA LEU A 13 -5.09 -0.01 -6.71
C LEU A 13 -5.37 1.49 -6.82
N ASP A 14 -6.06 1.88 -7.89
CA ASP A 14 -6.72 3.16 -8.00
C ASP A 14 -7.97 3.17 -7.11
N VAL A 15 -7.94 4.04 -6.10
CA VAL A 15 -8.99 4.20 -5.08
C VAL A 15 -9.78 5.50 -5.28
N SER A 16 -9.60 6.20 -6.41
CA SER A 16 -10.17 7.53 -6.65
C SER A 16 -11.71 7.54 -6.54
N GLU A 17 -12.37 6.51 -7.07
CA GLU A 17 -13.83 6.40 -7.02
C GLU A 17 -14.34 6.14 -5.59
N ARG A 18 -13.68 5.23 -4.87
CA ARG A 18 -13.94 4.97 -3.45
C ARG A 18 -13.75 6.24 -2.61
N PHE A 19 -12.68 6.98 -2.87
CA PHE A 19 -12.38 8.23 -2.18
C PHE A 19 -13.45 9.30 -2.43
N ARG A 20 -13.88 9.44 -3.70
CA ARG A 20 -14.95 10.38 -4.10
C ARG A 20 -16.26 10.06 -3.37
N ILE A 21 -16.72 8.81 -3.41
CA ILE A 21 -17.97 8.39 -2.77
C ILE A 21 -17.88 8.54 -1.25
N ALA A 22 -16.77 8.15 -0.62
CA ALA A 22 -16.60 8.32 0.82
C ALA A 22 -16.66 9.80 1.26
N LYS A 23 -16.13 10.72 0.44
CA LYS A 23 -16.24 12.17 0.68
C LYS A 23 -17.66 12.70 0.48
N GLU A 24 -18.41 12.18 -0.48
CA GLU A 24 -19.81 12.58 -0.72
C GLU A 24 -20.75 12.09 0.40
N LEU A 25 -20.47 10.93 0.99
CA LEU A 25 -21.28 10.33 2.05
C LEU A 25 -21.02 10.94 3.44
N VAL A 26 -19.91 11.64 3.63
CA VAL A 26 -19.48 12.13 4.95
C VAL A 26 -19.30 13.64 4.93
N GLU A 27 -20.01 14.32 5.84
CA GLU A 27 -19.87 15.76 6.04
C GLU A 27 -18.44 16.17 6.39
N SER A 28 -18.04 17.36 5.94
CA SER A 28 -16.72 17.91 6.23
C SER A 28 -16.46 18.03 7.73
N GLY A 29 -15.23 17.70 8.17
CA GLY A 29 -14.84 17.72 9.59
C GLY A 29 -15.11 16.41 10.35
N ARG A 30 -15.70 15.40 9.70
CA ARG A 30 -15.94 14.06 10.30
C ARG A 30 -14.93 13.01 9.84
N GLU A 31 -13.64 13.25 10.11
CA GLU A 31 -12.55 12.37 9.63
C GLU A 31 -12.71 10.90 10.06
N ARG A 32 -13.16 10.64 11.29
CA ARG A 32 -13.36 9.28 11.77
C ARG A 32 -14.45 8.54 11.00
N ASP A 33 -15.52 9.25 10.65
CA ASP A 33 -16.61 8.70 9.86
C ASP A 33 -16.17 8.46 8.42
N PHE A 34 -15.37 9.38 7.87
CA PHE A 34 -14.77 9.24 6.55
C PHE A 34 -13.95 7.95 6.46
N TRP A 35 -13.04 7.71 7.41
CA TRP A 35 -12.23 6.48 7.38
C TRP A 35 -13.06 5.22 7.59
N ARG A 36 -14.11 5.27 8.42
CA ARG A 36 -15.04 4.13 8.56
C ARG A 36 -15.74 3.80 7.24
N VAL A 37 -16.20 4.83 6.51
CA VAL A 37 -16.87 4.65 5.21
C VAL A 37 -15.87 4.21 4.14
N PHE A 38 -14.72 4.88 4.04
CA PHE A 38 -13.66 4.58 3.06
C PHE A 38 -13.14 3.14 3.17
N PHE A 39 -13.10 2.58 4.38
CA PHE A 39 -12.67 1.20 4.65
C PHE A 39 -13.82 0.18 4.70
N SER A 40 -15.03 0.54 4.27
CA SER A 40 -16.13 -0.43 4.18
C SER A 40 -15.87 -1.45 3.06
N GLU A 41 -16.21 -2.72 3.29
CA GLU A 41 -16.02 -3.77 2.28
C GLU A 41 -16.75 -3.46 0.97
N GLU A 42 -17.91 -2.81 1.04
CA GLU A 42 -18.69 -2.38 -0.12
C GLU A 42 -17.91 -1.42 -1.02
N LEU A 43 -17.28 -0.39 -0.43
CA LEU A 43 -16.54 0.58 -1.24
C LEU A 43 -15.19 0.05 -1.72
N LEU A 44 -14.59 -0.94 -1.05
CA LEU A 44 -13.38 -1.61 -1.55
C LEU A 44 -13.61 -2.27 -2.92
N LEU A 45 -14.85 -2.68 -3.25
CA LEU A 45 -15.18 -3.28 -4.55
C LEU A 45 -15.02 -2.31 -5.74
N LEU A 46 -14.90 -1.02 -5.47
CA LEU A 46 -14.74 0.03 -6.49
C LEU A 46 -13.28 0.18 -6.96
N ASP A 47 -12.34 -0.39 -6.21
CA ASP A 47 -10.91 -0.27 -6.51
C ASP A 47 -10.56 -0.95 -7.84
N LYS A 48 -9.74 -0.29 -8.65
CA LYS A 48 -9.27 -0.84 -9.94
C LYS A 48 -7.76 -1.02 -9.93
N PRO A 49 -7.20 -2.07 -10.57
CA PRO A 49 -5.75 -2.20 -10.66
C PRO A 49 -5.13 -1.08 -11.49
N ARG A 50 -4.01 -0.53 -11.02
CA ARG A 50 -3.20 0.40 -11.81
C ARG A 50 -2.37 -0.35 -12.84
N ILE A 51 -2.39 0.13 -14.08
CA ILE A 51 -1.65 -0.50 -15.20
C ILE A 51 -0.15 -0.52 -14.89
N THR A 52 0.38 0.59 -14.38
CA THR A 52 1.80 0.73 -14.02
C THR A 52 2.23 -0.27 -12.96
N SER A 53 1.36 -0.58 -12.01
CA SER A 53 1.62 -1.59 -10.98
C SER A 53 1.58 -3.00 -11.55
N VAL A 54 0.68 -3.29 -12.49
CA VAL A 54 0.67 -4.58 -13.21
C VAL A 54 1.99 -4.78 -13.96
N GLU A 55 2.45 -3.76 -14.69
CA GLU A 55 3.72 -3.79 -15.44
C GLU A 55 4.94 -3.96 -14.52
N LEU A 56 5.01 -3.17 -13.44
CA LEU A 56 6.07 -3.28 -12.44
C LEU A 56 6.10 -4.68 -11.86
N ILE A 57 4.99 -5.18 -11.33
CA ILE A 57 4.90 -6.52 -10.77
C ILE A 57 5.41 -7.56 -11.78
N ASN A 58 4.88 -7.56 -13.02
CA ASN A 58 5.24 -8.53 -14.04
C ASN A 58 6.75 -8.53 -14.35
N SER A 59 7.38 -7.36 -14.36
CA SER A 59 8.84 -7.26 -14.57
C SER A 59 9.70 -7.68 -13.36
N ARG A 60 9.10 -7.84 -12.17
CA ARG A 60 9.75 -8.32 -10.94
C ARG A 60 9.49 -9.79 -10.62
N VAL A 61 8.41 -10.37 -11.17
CA VAL A 61 8.06 -11.79 -10.96
C VAL A 61 9.26 -12.70 -11.29
N GLY A 62 9.52 -13.67 -10.42
CA GLY A 62 10.62 -14.63 -10.56
C GLY A 62 12.00 -14.09 -10.15
N ARG A 63 12.16 -12.77 -10.01
CA ARG A 63 13.42 -12.12 -9.57
C ARG A 63 13.37 -11.71 -8.10
N TYR A 64 12.19 -11.33 -7.63
CA TYR A 64 11.97 -10.84 -6.27
C TYR A 64 10.76 -11.53 -5.64
N GLY A 65 10.80 -11.66 -4.32
CA GLY A 65 9.58 -11.91 -3.55
C GLY A 65 8.75 -10.64 -3.44
N LEU A 66 7.42 -10.77 -3.39
CA LEU A 66 6.52 -9.63 -3.23
C LEU A 66 6.06 -9.49 -1.78
N ILE A 67 6.20 -8.29 -1.24
CA ILE A 67 5.63 -7.90 0.06
C ILE A 67 4.62 -6.79 -0.16
N ILE A 68 3.59 -6.76 0.67
CA ILE A 68 2.62 -5.67 0.71
C ILE A 68 2.77 -4.96 2.05
N ILE A 69 2.85 -3.63 2.03
CA ILE A 69 2.90 -2.79 3.23
C ILE A 69 1.84 -1.72 3.05
N THR A 70 0.77 -1.77 3.84
CA THR A 70 -0.38 -0.90 3.60
C THR A 70 -0.93 -0.23 4.85
N GLY A 71 -1.43 0.99 4.64
CA GLY A 71 -2.18 1.74 5.64
C GLY A 71 -3.56 1.17 5.95
N ARG A 72 -4.07 0.21 5.16
CA ARG A 72 -5.35 -0.47 5.43
C ARG A 72 -5.32 -1.18 6.80
N PRO A 73 -6.39 -1.06 7.61
CA PRO A 73 -6.52 -1.80 8.86
C PRO A 73 -6.49 -3.34 8.68
N ALA A 74 -5.89 -4.05 9.64
CA ALA A 74 -5.67 -5.49 9.57
C ALA A 74 -6.96 -6.34 9.47
N ASN A 75 -8.12 -5.80 9.89
CA ASN A 75 -9.41 -6.49 9.68
C ASN A 75 -9.80 -6.59 8.19
N LEU A 76 -9.17 -5.81 7.30
CA LEU A 76 -9.36 -5.89 5.84
C LEU A 76 -8.40 -6.87 5.15
N TYR A 77 -7.68 -7.71 5.90
CA TYR A 77 -6.69 -8.63 5.35
C TYR A 77 -7.26 -9.52 4.25
N ARG A 78 -8.42 -10.15 4.50
CA ARG A 78 -9.03 -11.12 3.59
C ARG A 78 -9.36 -10.50 2.24
N ILE A 79 -10.12 -9.40 2.25
CA ILE A 79 -10.53 -8.69 1.02
C ILE A 79 -9.33 -8.09 0.27
N THR A 80 -8.33 -7.56 0.99
CA THR A 80 -7.11 -7.02 0.37
C THR A 80 -6.31 -8.13 -0.31
N LEU A 81 -6.15 -9.29 0.33
CA LEU A 81 -5.48 -10.44 -0.27
C LEU A 81 -6.23 -10.95 -1.51
N GLU A 82 -7.57 -11.03 -1.44
CA GLU A 82 -8.42 -11.42 -2.57
C GLU A 82 -8.26 -10.46 -3.76
N GLN A 83 -8.31 -9.14 -3.53
CA GLN A 83 -8.08 -8.13 -4.57
C GLN A 83 -6.71 -8.29 -5.21
N ILE A 84 -5.65 -8.52 -4.42
CA ILE A 84 -4.29 -8.68 -4.95
C ILE A 84 -4.20 -9.94 -5.82
N ILE A 85 -4.71 -11.07 -5.35
CA ILE A 85 -4.69 -12.32 -6.12
C ILE A 85 -5.51 -12.18 -7.41
N GLN A 86 -6.69 -11.58 -7.33
CA GLN A 86 -7.60 -11.46 -8.49
C GLN A 86 -7.02 -10.55 -9.57
N ASN A 87 -6.44 -9.42 -9.17
CA ASN A 87 -5.94 -8.41 -10.12
C ASN A 87 -4.55 -8.73 -10.67
N PHE A 88 -3.66 -9.31 -9.85
CA PHE A 88 -2.25 -9.50 -10.22
C PHE A 88 -1.85 -10.97 -10.42
N LYS A 89 -2.80 -11.90 -10.23
CA LYS A 89 -2.60 -13.35 -10.41
C LYS A 89 -1.40 -13.93 -9.65
N LEU A 90 -1.12 -13.35 -8.49
CA LEU A 90 0.01 -13.73 -7.65
C LEU A 90 -0.38 -13.68 -6.18
N ARG A 91 0.34 -14.43 -5.36
CA ARG A 91 0.20 -14.39 -3.91
C ARG A 91 1.41 -13.68 -3.29
N PRO A 92 1.23 -12.59 -2.54
CA PRO A 92 2.34 -11.94 -1.85
C PRO A 92 2.93 -12.90 -0.80
N THR A 93 4.24 -12.81 -0.58
CA THR A 93 4.94 -13.55 0.48
C THR A 93 4.40 -13.16 1.85
N LYS A 94 4.13 -11.87 2.05
CA LYS A 94 3.64 -11.31 3.31
C LYS A 94 2.84 -10.04 3.05
N ILE A 95 1.84 -9.79 3.90
CA ILE A 95 1.09 -8.53 3.95
C ILE A 95 1.24 -7.96 5.35
N PHE A 96 1.86 -6.79 5.44
CA PHE A 96 1.97 -5.99 6.65
C PHE A 96 0.93 -4.88 6.60
N MET A 97 0.09 -4.80 7.62
CA MET A 97 -1.07 -3.91 7.67
C MET A 97 -1.07 -3.10 8.95
N ARG A 98 -1.71 -1.92 8.89
CA ARG A 98 -2.01 -1.09 10.06
C ARG A 98 -2.82 -1.88 11.09
N ARG A 99 -2.49 -1.74 12.37
CA ARG A 99 -3.27 -2.36 13.46
C ARG A 99 -4.68 -1.76 13.50
N VAL A 100 -5.67 -2.57 13.88
CA VAL A 100 -7.04 -2.09 14.09
C VAL A 100 -7.03 -1.01 15.18
N ASN A 101 -7.77 0.08 14.97
CA ASN A 101 -7.83 1.25 15.86
C ASN A 101 -6.52 2.05 16.01
N ASP A 102 -5.55 1.87 15.12
CA ASP A 102 -4.37 2.75 15.07
C ASP A 102 -4.64 3.96 14.17
N TYR A 103 -4.75 5.14 14.77
CA TYR A 103 -5.04 6.40 14.09
C TYR A 103 -3.80 7.28 13.87
N ARG A 104 -2.59 6.76 14.13
CA ARG A 104 -1.35 7.53 13.95
C ARG A 104 -1.09 7.85 12.47
N PRO A 105 -0.33 8.91 12.16
CA PRO A 105 0.06 9.25 10.78
C PRO A 105 0.62 8.08 9.97
N SER A 106 0.39 8.10 8.66
CA SER A 106 0.87 7.07 7.71
C SER A 106 2.39 6.86 7.80
N THR A 107 3.14 7.95 7.93
CA THR A 107 4.60 7.94 8.11
C THR A 107 5.06 7.09 9.29
N ILE A 108 4.41 7.23 10.46
CA ILE A 108 4.74 6.45 11.66
C ILE A 108 4.41 4.98 11.45
N VAL A 109 3.20 4.69 10.97
CA VAL A 109 2.75 3.30 10.81
C VAL A 109 3.56 2.57 9.75
N LYS A 110 3.75 3.16 8.57
CA LYS A 110 4.51 2.52 7.48
C LYS A 110 5.98 2.34 7.85
N LEU A 111 6.58 3.25 8.63
CA LEU A 111 7.93 3.06 9.17
C LEU A 111 8.00 1.82 10.08
N GLU A 112 7.06 1.67 11.02
CA GLU A 112 7.01 0.47 11.88
C GLU A 112 6.81 -0.83 11.08
N LEU A 113 6.01 -0.78 9.99
CA LEU A 113 5.80 -1.95 9.13
C LEU A 113 7.05 -2.29 8.31
N ILE A 114 7.82 -1.29 7.85
CA ILE A 114 9.12 -1.48 7.20
C ILE A 114 10.11 -2.10 8.18
N GLU A 115 10.24 -1.55 9.40
CA GLU A 115 11.09 -2.11 10.45
C GLU A 115 10.73 -3.56 10.76
N LYS A 116 9.44 -3.84 10.91
CA LYS A 116 8.95 -5.21 11.12
C LYS A 116 9.32 -6.14 9.95
N THR A 117 9.21 -5.64 8.72
CA THR A 117 9.60 -6.40 7.51
C THR A 117 11.09 -6.78 7.56
N LEU A 118 11.96 -5.82 7.87
CA LEU A 118 13.40 -6.05 7.97
C LEU A 118 13.75 -6.99 9.13
N ASN A 119 13.12 -6.80 10.30
CA ASN A 119 13.32 -7.62 11.49
C ASN A 119 12.85 -9.08 11.31
N GLU A 120 11.85 -9.33 10.45
CA GLU A 120 11.45 -10.68 10.05
C GLU A 120 12.42 -11.33 9.04
N GLY A 121 13.51 -10.63 8.67
CA GLY A 121 14.58 -11.16 7.81
C GLY A 121 14.34 -10.99 6.31
N TYR A 122 13.35 -10.18 5.91
CA TYR A 122 13.11 -9.88 4.50
C TYR A 122 14.08 -8.81 4.00
N GLU A 123 14.96 -9.19 3.06
CA GLU A 123 15.89 -8.27 2.39
C GLU A 123 15.13 -7.37 1.40
N LEU A 124 14.60 -6.26 1.89
CA LEU A 124 13.83 -5.31 1.11
C LEU A 124 14.76 -4.41 0.27
N VAL A 125 14.55 -4.40 -1.06
CA VAL A 125 15.40 -3.64 -2.01
C VAL A 125 14.65 -2.56 -2.78
N GLU A 126 13.33 -2.72 -2.95
CA GLU A 126 12.45 -1.71 -3.56
C GLU A 126 11.26 -1.43 -2.63
N TYR A 127 10.87 -0.17 -2.50
CA TYR A 127 9.63 0.22 -1.84
C TYR A 127 8.84 1.22 -2.69
N HIS A 128 7.55 0.90 -2.91
CA HIS A 128 6.63 1.63 -3.77
C HIS A 128 5.50 2.23 -2.94
N ASP A 129 5.36 3.56 -2.97
CA ASP A 129 4.38 4.31 -2.17
C ASP A 129 3.91 5.56 -2.94
N ASP A 130 2.67 6.01 -2.71
CA ASP A 130 2.12 7.27 -3.23
C ASP A 130 2.22 8.43 -2.21
N ASP A 131 2.72 8.16 -1.00
CA ASP A 131 2.97 9.16 0.04
C ASP A 131 4.46 9.60 0.03
N LEU A 132 4.71 10.79 -0.48
CA LEU A 132 6.05 11.35 -0.58
C LEU A 132 6.73 11.54 0.80
N GLU A 133 5.97 11.84 1.86
CA GLU A 133 6.53 12.04 3.20
C GLU A 133 6.95 10.72 3.85
N VAL A 134 6.22 9.63 3.56
CA VAL A 134 6.65 8.27 3.89
C VAL A 134 7.98 7.97 3.21
N LEU A 135 8.07 8.17 1.89
CA LEU A 135 9.28 7.86 1.13
C LEU A 135 10.49 8.70 1.57
N LYS A 136 10.33 10.00 1.77
CA LYS A 136 11.41 10.85 2.30
C LYS A 136 11.89 10.37 3.68
N THR A 137 10.98 9.90 4.52
CA THR A 137 11.33 9.34 5.83
C THR A 137 12.13 8.05 5.69
N ILE A 138 11.69 7.13 4.84
CA ILE A 138 12.40 5.88 4.56
C ILE A 138 13.77 6.16 3.94
N LYS A 139 13.88 7.12 3.00
CA LYS A 139 15.15 7.48 2.36
C LYS A 139 16.23 7.88 3.35
N ARG A 140 15.84 8.62 4.41
CA ARG A 140 16.77 9.07 5.46
C ARG A 140 17.26 7.93 6.34
N LEU A 141 16.40 6.95 6.62
CA LEU A 141 16.68 5.88 7.58
C LEU A 141 17.26 4.62 6.92
N TYR A 142 16.87 4.34 5.66
CA TYR A 142 17.22 3.14 4.92
C TYR A 142 17.69 3.49 3.49
N PRO A 143 18.85 4.14 3.34
CA PRO A 143 19.34 4.61 2.03
C PRO A 143 19.66 3.48 1.03
N GLY A 144 19.68 2.22 1.47
CA GLY A 144 19.87 1.05 0.60
C GLY A 144 18.60 0.56 -0.12
N ILE A 145 17.43 1.11 0.21
CA ILE A 145 16.16 0.76 -0.43
C ILE A 145 15.90 1.74 -1.59
N THR A 146 15.65 1.22 -2.78
CA THR A 146 15.25 2.04 -3.93
C THR A 146 13.78 2.42 -3.77
N LEU A 147 13.49 3.72 -3.84
CA LEU A 147 12.16 4.25 -3.54
C LEU A 147 11.45 4.70 -4.81
N TYR A 148 10.22 4.26 -4.97
CA TYR A 148 9.37 4.58 -6.11
C TYR A 148 8.16 5.37 -5.64
N PHE A 149 8.13 6.65 -6.00
CA PHE A 149 7.02 7.55 -5.72
C PHE A 149 5.98 7.47 -6.84
N HIS A 150 4.80 6.95 -6.53
CA HIS A 150 3.71 6.80 -7.49
C HIS A 150 2.81 8.03 -7.53
N GLN A 151 2.45 8.45 -8.75
CA GLN A 151 1.48 9.50 -9.01
C GLN A 151 0.59 9.11 -10.19
N GLY A 152 -0.64 8.67 -9.89
CA GLY A 152 -1.53 8.11 -10.90
C GLY A 152 -0.92 6.85 -11.53
N ASP A 153 -0.90 6.79 -12.87
CA ASP A 153 -0.28 5.70 -13.63
C ASP A 153 1.18 6.01 -14.01
N SER A 154 1.90 6.76 -13.17
CA SER A 154 3.33 7.03 -13.34
C SER A 154 4.07 6.91 -12.02
N TYR A 155 5.40 6.83 -12.07
CA TYR A 155 6.25 6.86 -10.90
C TYR A 155 7.58 7.55 -11.15
N TYR A 156 8.20 8.01 -10.06
CA TYR A 156 9.53 8.59 -10.03
C TYR A 156 10.40 7.80 -9.06
N ILE A 157 11.66 7.59 -9.40
CA ILE A 157 12.65 7.01 -8.49
C ILE A 157 13.27 8.15 -7.68
N LEU A 158 13.28 8.02 -6.36
CA LEU A 158 13.79 9.05 -5.44
C LEU A 158 15.25 8.82 -5.03
#